data_AF-A0A9P3KFM2-F1
#
_entry.id   AF-A0A9P3KFM2-F1
#
_cell.length_a   1.000
_cell.length_b   1.000
_cell.length_c   1.000
_cell.angle_alpha   90.00
_cell.angle_beta   90.00
_cell.angle_gamma   90.00
#
_symmetry.space_group_name_H-M   'P 1'
#
loop_
_entity.id
_entity.type
_entity.pdbx_description
1 polymer ?
#
loop_
_entity_poly.entity_id
_entity_poly.type
_entity_poly.pdbx_seq_one_letter_code
_entity_poly.pdbx_strand_id
1 'polypeptide(L)'
;MNLGAGFTTPTAESLKMTAGTMWTILVNPSDSNQIVIRAPNGYYLEGNSDGSLTATGSPDLVNLGDSATFGTNLAFNIKIIKTIKYDWQLAYQLQGAKTRRIENIRATFVTEADWQYMRSQGINTVRVPVPYYVYQPRPDFPFVAGMGKHLDWAMRMGSKYGIRVFLSMHMVAGTQSGTFGSRLGYADFAKPGNKAKTLQAVQWIAKRYGSNPAWMGMGLMNEPSLDVPLPMLKTYYTQAFNIIRRYSPCAYVSIEGQYSPFDVMSTINEPNTFVESHFYNVFQSTEFASASEEIAWTQSKWGGDITNYQKFGRPLLIGEFSNAMKYGSPTAAEQQQFSLTQMQTFGKAGAGWFFWSLKIKKSNTYHWDFKASTQRGWLPKRPSGQWY
;
A
#
# COMPACT_ATOMS: atom_id res chain seq x y z
N MET A 1 -41.39 -0.84 -12.16
CA MET A 1 -41.12 0.30 -13.07
C MET A 1 -40.25 1.27 -12.27
N ASN A 2 -38.91 1.25 -12.36
CA ASN A 2 -38.07 1.99 -13.33
C ASN A 2 -38.62 3.41 -13.59
N LEU A 3 -37.93 4.52 -13.33
CA LEU A 3 -36.51 4.94 -13.49
C LEU A 3 -36.14 5.89 -12.30
N GLY A 4 -34.92 6.13 -11.81
CA GLY A 4 -33.61 6.16 -12.43
C GLY A 4 -33.00 7.57 -12.29
N ALA A 5 -32.28 7.85 -11.20
CA ALA A 5 -31.33 8.96 -11.08
C ALA A 5 -30.32 8.56 -9.98
N GLY A 6 -29.05 8.28 -10.22
CA GLY A 6 -28.16 8.79 -11.26
C GLY A 6 -26.97 9.39 -10.52
N PHE A 7 -26.13 8.54 -9.92
CA PHE A 7 -24.81 8.96 -9.44
C PHE A 7 -24.00 9.40 -10.65
N THR A 8 -23.96 10.71 -10.91
CA THR A 8 -22.98 11.27 -11.82
C THR A 8 -21.63 11.23 -11.11
N THR A 9 -20.83 10.24 -11.46
CA THR A 9 -19.38 10.41 -11.50
C THR A 9 -19.12 11.74 -12.21
N PRO A 10 -18.23 12.63 -11.75
CA PRO A 10 -17.77 13.70 -12.63
C PRO A 10 -17.07 12.99 -13.78
N THR A 11 -17.80 12.76 -14.88
CA THR A 11 -17.19 12.63 -16.18
C THR A 11 -16.32 13.87 -16.31
N ALA A 12 -15.07 13.69 -16.71
CA ALA A 12 -14.33 14.80 -17.27
C ALA A 12 -15.12 15.28 -18.49
N GLU A 13 -16.11 16.13 -18.26
CA GLU A 13 -16.60 17.03 -19.28
C GLU A 13 -15.37 17.83 -19.65
N SER A 14 -14.82 17.53 -20.83
CA SER A 14 -14.00 18.50 -21.51
C SER A 14 -14.81 19.80 -21.48
N LEU A 15 -14.37 20.78 -20.70
CA LEU A 15 -14.76 22.17 -20.86
C LEU A 15 -14.55 22.46 -22.34
N LYS A 16 -15.62 22.43 -23.14
CA LYS A 16 -15.59 22.97 -24.50
C LYS A 16 -15.47 24.47 -24.30
N MET A 17 -14.23 24.94 -24.21
CA MET A 17 -13.93 26.36 -24.21
C MET A 17 -14.41 26.90 -25.56
N THR A 18 -15.54 27.61 -25.56
CA THR A 18 -15.92 28.45 -26.69
C THR A 18 -14.84 29.51 -26.89
N ALA A 19 -14.41 29.72 -28.13
CA ALA A 19 -13.49 30.80 -28.45
C ALA A 19 -14.07 32.13 -27.92
N GLY A 20 -13.35 32.81 -27.03
CA GLY A 20 -13.75 34.11 -26.47
C GLY A 20 -14.04 34.15 -24.95
N THR A 21 -14.21 33.01 -24.27
CA THR A 21 -14.35 32.98 -22.79
C THR A 21 -13.00 32.75 -22.11
N MET A 22 -12.38 33.80 -21.58
CA MET A 22 -11.10 33.70 -20.88
C MET A 22 -11.30 33.46 -19.37
N TRP A 23 -10.80 32.33 -18.91
CA TRP A 23 -10.54 32.07 -17.51
C TRP A 23 -9.11 32.48 -17.19
N THR A 24 -8.89 33.17 -16.06
CA THR A 24 -7.55 33.64 -15.66
C THR A 24 -7.10 32.92 -14.41
N ILE A 25 -5.96 32.25 -14.47
CA ILE A 25 -5.31 31.66 -13.29
C ILE A 25 -4.32 32.69 -12.74
N LEU A 26 -4.51 33.08 -11.48
CA LEU A 26 -3.61 33.99 -10.77
C LEU A 26 -2.89 33.19 -9.69
N VAL A 27 -1.57 33.27 -9.68
CA VAL A 27 -0.70 32.57 -8.73
C VAL A 27 -0.37 33.50 -7.58
N ASN A 28 -0.40 32.98 -6.34
CA ASN A 28 0.08 33.71 -5.18
C ASN A 28 1.58 34.00 -5.35
N PRO A 29 2.01 35.28 -5.37
CA PRO A 29 3.42 35.64 -5.49
C PRO A 29 4.26 35.18 -4.29
N SER A 30 3.66 34.95 -3.13
CA SER A 30 4.33 34.50 -1.90
C SER A 30 4.35 32.97 -1.73
N ASP A 31 3.47 32.25 -2.43
CA ASP A 31 3.46 30.78 -2.48
C ASP A 31 3.00 30.26 -3.85
N SER A 32 3.96 29.84 -4.67
CA SER A 32 3.68 29.31 -6.02
C SER A 32 2.76 28.09 -6.09
N ASN A 33 2.43 27.45 -4.95
CA ASN A 33 1.47 26.36 -4.88
C ASN A 33 0.03 26.83 -4.69
N GLN A 34 -0.23 28.13 -4.51
CA GLN A 34 -1.57 28.65 -4.30
C GLN A 34 -2.02 29.45 -5.52
N ILE A 35 -3.24 29.17 -5.98
CA ILE A 35 -3.88 29.91 -7.08
C ILE A 35 -5.28 30.35 -6.72
N VAL A 36 -5.77 31.37 -7.42
CA VAL A 36 -7.19 31.65 -7.58
C VAL A 36 -7.54 31.59 -9.06
N ILE A 37 -8.77 31.21 -9.36
CA ILE A 37 -9.23 31.03 -10.74
C ILE A 37 -10.34 32.04 -11.00
N ARG A 38 -10.07 33.06 -11.82
CA ARG A 38 -11.05 34.07 -12.22
C ARG A 38 -11.86 33.57 -13.41
N ALA A 39 -13.18 33.57 -13.25
CA ALA A 39 -14.13 33.19 -14.28
C ALA A 39 -14.43 34.36 -15.24
N PRO A 40 -14.96 34.07 -16.45
CA PRO A 40 -15.31 35.09 -17.44
C PRO A 40 -16.34 36.13 -16.95
N ASN A 41 -17.16 35.78 -15.95
CA ASN A 41 -18.12 36.70 -15.34
C ASN A 41 -17.47 37.72 -14.38
N GLY A 42 -16.15 37.69 -14.22
CA GLY A 42 -15.37 38.61 -13.39
C GLY A 42 -15.17 38.15 -11.94
N TYR A 43 -15.92 37.14 -11.48
CA TYR A 43 -15.84 36.53 -10.15
C TYR A 43 -14.80 35.41 -10.09
N TYR A 44 -14.47 34.98 -8.88
CA TYR A 44 -13.56 33.86 -8.65
C TYR A 44 -14.31 32.55 -8.42
N LEU A 45 -13.67 31.45 -8.80
CA LEU A 45 -14.13 30.11 -8.47
C LEU A 45 -14.04 29.91 -6.96
N GLU A 46 -15.12 29.44 -6.37
CA GLU A 46 -15.32 29.29 -4.94
C GLU A 46 -15.67 27.83 -4.61
N GLY A 47 -15.00 27.27 -3.61
CA GLY A 47 -15.32 25.97 -3.04
C GLY A 47 -16.44 26.05 -2.01
N ASN A 48 -17.53 25.33 -2.24
CA ASN A 48 -18.64 25.27 -1.30
C ASN A 48 -18.47 24.10 -0.30
N SER A 49 -19.18 24.19 0.83
CA SER A 49 -19.14 23.17 1.90
C SER A 49 -19.65 21.80 1.45
N ASP A 50 -20.44 21.75 0.38
CA ASP A 50 -20.93 20.52 -0.25
C ASP A 50 -19.95 19.92 -1.27
N GLY A 51 -18.81 20.58 -1.51
CA GLY A 51 -17.78 20.17 -2.47
C GLY A 51 -18.03 20.62 -3.91
N SER A 52 -19.09 21.40 -4.17
CA SER A 52 -19.31 22.03 -5.47
C SER A 52 -18.37 23.24 -5.69
N LEU A 53 -18.21 23.62 -6.95
CA LEU A 53 -17.45 24.80 -7.35
C LEU A 53 -18.37 25.79 -8.08
N THR A 54 -18.43 27.03 -7.61
CA THR A 54 -19.25 28.10 -8.20
C THR A 54 -18.41 29.32 -8.56
N ALA A 55 -18.77 30.04 -9.62
CA ALA A 55 -18.10 31.29 -10.01
C ALA A 55 -18.75 32.50 -9.32
N THR A 56 -18.78 32.48 -7.99
CA THR A 56 -19.49 33.45 -7.13
C THR A 56 -18.55 34.21 -6.19
N GLY A 57 -17.28 33.82 -6.13
CA GLY A 57 -16.30 34.42 -5.23
C GLY A 57 -16.07 35.90 -5.52
N SER A 58 -16.33 36.75 -4.52
CA SER A 58 -16.25 38.20 -4.70
C SER A 58 -14.83 38.65 -5.06
N PRO A 59 -14.65 39.50 -6.08
CA PRO A 59 -13.35 40.07 -6.42
C PRO A 59 -12.69 40.87 -5.29
N ASP A 60 -13.50 41.45 -4.40
CA ASP A 60 -13.03 42.27 -3.28
C ASP A 60 -12.29 41.46 -2.21
N LEU A 61 -12.49 40.15 -2.21
CA LEU A 61 -11.84 39.22 -1.27
C LEU A 61 -10.49 38.73 -1.77
N VAL A 62 -10.08 39.12 -2.99
CA VAL A 62 -8.82 38.65 -3.60
C VAL A 62 -7.79 39.77 -3.67
N ASN A 63 -6.85 39.73 -2.72
CA ASN A 63 -5.61 40.50 -2.76
C ASN A 63 -4.42 39.55 -2.88
N LEU A 64 -3.77 39.52 -4.05
CA LEU A 64 -2.64 38.62 -4.32
C LEU A 64 -1.41 38.92 -3.45
N GLY A 65 -1.28 40.12 -2.89
CA GLY A 65 -0.18 40.48 -1.98
C GLY A 65 -0.43 40.11 -0.51
N ASP A 66 -1.63 39.64 -0.17
CA ASP A 66 -2.06 39.36 1.19
C ASP A 66 -2.30 37.85 1.38
N SER A 67 -1.70 37.27 2.42
CA SER A 67 -1.90 35.87 2.79
C SER A 67 -3.34 35.57 3.24
N ALA A 68 -4.10 36.58 3.67
CA ALA A 68 -5.50 36.43 4.11
C ALA A 68 -6.42 35.91 3.00
N THR A 69 -6.19 36.35 1.75
CA THR A 69 -6.92 35.87 0.55
C THR A 69 -6.83 34.35 0.41
N PHE A 70 -5.66 33.79 0.69
CA PHE A 70 -5.35 32.38 0.46
C PHE A 70 -5.72 31.46 1.64
N GLY A 71 -6.33 32.01 2.69
CA GLY A 71 -7.02 31.27 3.75
C GLY A 71 -8.53 31.09 3.51
N THR A 72 -9.06 31.60 2.40
CA THR A 72 -10.50 31.52 2.06
C THR A 72 -10.80 30.29 1.19
N ASN A 73 -12.08 30.03 0.97
CA ASN A 73 -12.57 29.01 0.03
C ASN A 73 -12.40 29.38 -1.46
N LEU A 74 -11.76 30.51 -1.77
CA LEU A 74 -11.42 30.94 -3.14
C LEU A 74 -10.05 30.42 -3.60
N ALA A 75 -9.21 30.02 -2.66
CA ALA A 75 -7.84 29.61 -2.92
C ALA A 75 -7.70 28.10 -3.12
N PHE A 76 -7.07 27.72 -4.22
CA PHE A 76 -6.79 26.34 -4.56
C PHE A 76 -5.30 26.05 -4.39
N ASN A 77 -5.00 25.02 -3.61
CA ASN A 77 -3.65 24.52 -3.44
C ASN A 77 -3.31 23.53 -4.57
N ILE A 78 -2.35 23.89 -5.40
CA ILE A 78 -1.74 23.03 -6.42
C ILE A 78 -0.67 22.16 -5.77
N LYS A 79 -0.85 20.84 -5.87
CA LYS A 79 0.20 19.87 -5.52
C LYS A 79 0.84 19.33 -6.80
N ILE A 80 2.02 19.84 -7.15
CA ILE A 80 2.77 19.33 -8.31
C ILE A 80 3.46 18.01 -7.94
N ILE A 81 2.93 16.90 -8.45
CA ILE A 81 3.54 15.58 -8.28
C ILE A 81 4.50 15.32 -9.45
N LYS A 82 5.79 15.64 -9.24
CA LYS A 82 6.86 15.44 -10.26
C LYS A 82 7.32 14.00 -10.43
N THR A 83 6.95 13.11 -9.50
CA THR A 83 7.35 11.70 -9.51
C THR A 83 6.13 10.81 -9.65
N ILE A 84 6.16 9.91 -10.64
CA ILE A 84 5.17 8.84 -10.73
C ILE A 84 5.35 7.94 -9.51
N LYS A 85 4.42 8.02 -8.57
CA LYS A 85 4.35 7.12 -7.42
C LYS A 85 2.96 6.48 -7.47
N TYR A 86 2.92 5.14 -7.51
CA TYR A 86 1.72 4.29 -7.51
C TYR A 86 0.93 4.16 -8.81
N ASP A 87 0.03 3.17 -8.82
CA ASP A 87 -0.74 2.73 -9.98
C ASP A 87 -1.64 3.83 -10.56
N TRP A 88 -2.22 4.70 -9.71
CA TRP A 88 -3.08 5.77 -10.21
C TRP A 88 -2.29 6.71 -11.12
N GLN A 89 -1.16 7.23 -10.65
CA GLN A 89 -0.31 8.15 -11.40
C GLN A 89 0.27 7.46 -12.65
N LEU A 90 0.70 6.20 -12.52
CA LEU A 90 1.23 5.43 -13.65
C LEU A 90 0.15 5.22 -14.73
N ALA A 91 -1.02 4.70 -14.35
CA ALA A 91 -2.10 4.42 -15.29
C ALA A 91 -2.65 5.70 -15.93
N TYR A 92 -2.70 6.80 -15.18
CA TYR A 92 -3.06 8.11 -15.70
C TYR A 92 -2.06 8.57 -16.77
N GLN A 93 -0.76 8.53 -16.50
CA GLN A 93 0.25 8.98 -17.45
C GLN A 93 0.37 8.10 -18.69
N LEU A 94 0.15 6.79 -18.55
CA LEU A 94 0.21 5.87 -19.69
C LEU A 94 -0.95 6.06 -20.68
N GLN A 95 -2.03 6.75 -20.29
CA GLN A 95 -3.18 7.08 -21.14
C GLN A 95 -3.66 5.87 -21.97
N GLY A 96 -3.80 6.01 -23.30
CA GLY A 96 -4.25 4.92 -24.18
C GLY A 96 -3.34 3.67 -24.17
N ALA A 97 -2.08 3.79 -23.75
CA ALA A 97 -1.15 2.67 -23.66
C ALA A 97 -1.23 1.89 -22.33
N LYS A 98 -2.01 2.37 -21.35
CA LYS A 98 -2.04 1.83 -19.99
C LYS A 98 -2.36 0.34 -19.94
N THR A 99 -3.39 -0.11 -20.66
CA THR A 99 -3.84 -1.51 -20.63
C THR A 99 -2.73 -2.44 -21.13
N ARG A 100 -2.16 -2.14 -22.30
CA ARG A 100 -1.08 -2.95 -22.91
C ARG A 100 0.16 -3.02 -22.01
N ARG A 101 0.61 -1.87 -21.50
CA ARG A 101 1.85 -1.79 -20.71
C ARG A 101 1.71 -2.43 -19.33
N ILE A 102 0.61 -2.16 -18.62
CA ILE A 102 0.37 -2.75 -17.30
C ILE A 102 0.17 -4.26 -17.41
N GLU A 103 -0.59 -4.72 -18.41
CA GLU A 103 -0.76 -6.16 -18.62
C GLU A 103 0.56 -6.86 -18.97
N ASN A 104 1.41 -6.25 -19.81
CA ASN A 104 2.73 -6.79 -20.08
C ASN A 104 3.57 -6.89 -18.80
N ILE A 105 3.59 -5.86 -17.96
CA ILE A 105 4.30 -5.90 -16.67
C ILE A 105 3.77 -7.04 -15.79
N ARG A 106 2.45 -7.18 -15.64
CA ARG A 106 1.85 -8.25 -14.83
C ARG A 106 2.21 -9.64 -15.36
N ALA A 107 2.24 -9.82 -16.68
CA ALA A 107 2.53 -11.11 -17.32
C ALA A 107 4.02 -11.48 -17.33
N THR A 108 4.94 -10.51 -17.31
CA THR A 108 6.38 -10.78 -17.47
C THR A 108 7.22 -10.48 -16.24
N PHE A 109 6.69 -9.74 -15.26
CA PHE A 109 7.50 -9.35 -14.10
C PHE A 109 7.80 -10.54 -13.21
N VAL A 110 6.80 -11.29 -12.74
CA VAL A 110 7.02 -12.56 -12.02
C VAL A 110 6.64 -13.71 -12.95
N THR A 111 7.54 -14.67 -13.09
CA THR A 111 7.42 -15.80 -14.02
C THR A 111 7.52 -17.13 -13.29
N GLU A 112 7.21 -18.24 -13.96
CA GLU A 112 7.36 -19.57 -13.37
C GLU A 112 8.79 -19.85 -12.89
N ALA A 113 9.81 -19.35 -13.60
CA ALA A 113 11.21 -19.47 -13.19
C ALA A 113 11.48 -18.82 -11.82
N ASP A 114 10.73 -17.78 -11.45
CA ASP A 114 10.84 -17.18 -10.12
C ASP A 114 10.23 -18.09 -9.04
N TRP A 115 9.14 -18.80 -9.33
CA TRP A 115 8.56 -19.79 -8.41
C TRP A 115 9.48 -21.01 -8.22
N GLN A 116 10.09 -21.49 -9.30
CA GLN A 116 11.14 -22.52 -9.25
C GLN A 116 12.30 -22.08 -8.37
N TYR A 117 12.77 -20.83 -8.55
CA TYR A 117 13.82 -20.26 -7.73
C TYR A 117 13.42 -20.17 -6.25
N MET A 118 12.24 -19.63 -5.93
CA MET A 118 11.76 -19.56 -4.55
C MET A 118 11.72 -20.95 -3.91
N ARG A 119 11.25 -21.97 -4.64
CA ARG A 119 11.26 -23.35 -4.18
C ARG A 119 12.68 -23.87 -3.93
N SER A 120 13.62 -23.62 -4.83
CA SER A 120 15.04 -24.02 -4.65
C SER A 120 15.73 -23.28 -3.50
N GLN A 121 15.23 -22.09 -3.14
CA GLN A 121 15.65 -21.37 -1.95
C GLN A 121 14.98 -21.87 -0.68
N GLY A 122 14.00 -22.78 -0.73
CA GLY A 122 13.29 -23.27 0.46
C GLY A 122 12.20 -22.32 0.98
N ILE A 123 11.77 -21.37 0.15
CA ILE A 123 10.61 -20.52 0.47
C ILE A 123 9.34 -21.36 0.50
N ASN A 124 8.54 -21.20 1.54
CA ASN A 124 7.29 -21.94 1.75
C ASN A 124 6.04 -21.08 1.50
N THR A 125 6.15 -19.75 1.51
CA THR A 125 5.02 -18.82 1.42
C THR A 125 5.44 -17.55 0.70
N VAL A 126 4.54 -16.98 -0.12
CA VAL A 126 4.69 -15.65 -0.72
C VAL A 126 3.59 -14.71 -0.23
N ARG A 127 3.97 -13.46 0.09
CA ARG A 127 3.03 -12.36 0.34
C ARG A 127 2.79 -11.60 -0.96
N VAL A 128 1.54 -11.54 -1.41
CA VAL A 128 1.16 -10.89 -2.68
C VAL A 128 0.30 -9.65 -2.39
N PRO A 129 0.83 -8.43 -2.59
CA PRO A 129 0.05 -7.20 -2.57
C PRO A 129 -1.07 -7.21 -3.60
N VAL A 130 -2.30 -6.90 -3.19
CA VAL A 130 -3.48 -6.85 -4.06
C VAL A 130 -4.25 -5.54 -3.90
N PRO A 131 -4.79 -4.98 -5.00
CA PRO A 131 -5.64 -3.81 -4.92
C PRO A 131 -7.12 -4.17 -4.73
N TYR A 132 -7.91 -3.24 -4.17
CA TYR A 132 -9.36 -3.41 -4.00
C TYR A 132 -10.09 -3.67 -5.32
N TYR A 133 -9.59 -3.13 -6.43
CA TYR A 133 -10.21 -3.27 -7.74
C TYR A 133 -9.88 -4.62 -8.43
N VAL A 134 -9.24 -5.56 -7.71
CA VAL A 134 -8.81 -6.88 -8.23
C VAL A 134 -9.88 -7.66 -8.99
N TYR A 135 -11.13 -7.53 -8.54
CA TYR A 135 -12.28 -8.26 -9.07
C TYR A 135 -13.04 -7.50 -10.16
N GLN A 136 -12.74 -6.21 -10.36
CA GLN A 136 -13.56 -5.33 -11.18
C GLN A 136 -13.23 -5.51 -12.67
N PRO A 137 -14.21 -5.88 -13.52
CA PRO A 137 -14.00 -5.92 -14.96
C PRO A 137 -13.87 -4.52 -15.56
N ARG A 138 -14.41 -3.50 -14.86
CA ARG A 138 -14.33 -2.08 -15.20
C ARG A 138 -14.04 -1.29 -13.92
N PRO A 139 -12.76 -1.14 -13.53
CA PRO A 139 -12.42 -0.41 -12.33
C PRO A 139 -12.56 1.11 -12.53
N ASP A 140 -12.61 1.84 -11.43
CA ASP A 140 -12.62 3.30 -11.44
C ASP A 140 -11.42 3.84 -12.25
N PHE A 141 -11.63 4.90 -13.03
CA PHE A 141 -10.54 5.54 -13.77
C PHE A 141 -9.45 6.04 -12.79
N PRO A 142 -8.15 5.85 -13.09
CA PRO A 142 -7.53 5.36 -14.33
C PRO A 142 -7.13 3.88 -14.29
N PHE A 143 -7.52 3.11 -13.28
CA PHE A 143 -7.00 1.76 -13.03
C PHE A 143 -7.25 0.78 -14.19
N VAL A 144 -6.42 -0.28 -14.24
CA VAL A 144 -6.47 -1.30 -15.29
C VAL A 144 -7.00 -2.61 -14.73
N ALA A 145 -8.09 -3.09 -15.33
CA ALA A 145 -8.77 -4.34 -14.99
C ALA A 145 -7.87 -5.58 -15.17
N GLY A 146 -8.40 -6.75 -14.81
CA GLY A 146 -7.79 -8.04 -15.16
C GLY A 146 -6.72 -8.54 -14.19
N MET A 147 -6.67 -8.04 -12.94
CA MET A 147 -5.74 -8.57 -11.93
C MET A 147 -6.11 -10.00 -11.50
N GLY A 148 -7.41 -10.33 -11.43
CA GLY A 148 -7.88 -11.63 -10.95
C GLY A 148 -7.24 -12.85 -11.64
N LYS A 149 -7.03 -12.82 -12.96
CA LYS A 149 -6.39 -13.93 -13.70
C LYS A 149 -4.92 -14.16 -13.29
N HIS A 150 -4.22 -13.09 -12.88
CA HIS A 150 -2.84 -13.18 -12.41
C HIS A 150 -2.78 -13.78 -11.01
N LEU A 151 -3.77 -13.48 -10.15
CA LEU A 151 -3.92 -14.18 -8.87
C LEU A 151 -4.30 -15.65 -9.06
N ASP A 152 -5.15 -15.98 -10.02
CA ASP A 152 -5.44 -17.38 -10.35
C ASP A 152 -4.18 -18.14 -10.76
N TRP A 153 -3.33 -17.50 -11.56
CA TRP A 153 -2.03 -18.06 -11.93
C TRP A 153 -1.10 -18.22 -10.72
N ALA A 154 -1.04 -17.22 -9.82
CA ALA A 154 -0.26 -17.32 -8.59
C ALA A 154 -0.72 -18.49 -7.70
N MET A 155 -2.04 -18.71 -7.57
CA MET A 155 -2.56 -19.87 -6.83
C MET A 155 -2.14 -21.20 -7.49
N ARG A 156 -2.21 -21.29 -8.83
CA ARG A 156 -1.74 -22.49 -9.57
C ARG A 156 -0.24 -22.74 -9.36
N MET A 157 0.57 -21.70 -9.42
CA MET A 157 2.01 -21.81 -9.17
C MET A 157 2.29 -22.21 -7.72
N GLY A 158 1.54 -21.65 -6.76
CA GLY A 158 1.61 -22.04 -5.36
C GLY A 158 1.35 -23.53 -5.16
N SER A 159 0.26 -24.06 -5.75
CA SER A 159 -0.01 -25.51 -5.73
C SER A 159 1.11 -26.33 -6.39
N LYS A 160 1.59 -25.91 -7.57
CA LYS A 160 2.61 -26.63 -8.34
C LYS A 160 3.95 -26.76 -7.59
N TYR A 161 4.36 -25.70 -6.89
CA TYR A 161 5.66 -25.65 -6.21
C TYR A 161 5.59 -25.90 -4.70
N GLY A 162 4.40 -26.18 -4.15
CA GLY A 162 4.22 -26.35 -2.71
C GLY A 162 4.53 -25.06 -1.94
N ILE A 163 4.18 -23.90 -2.51
CA ILE A 163 4.36 -22.58 -1.92
C ILE A 163 2.97 -22.01 -1.64
N ARG A 164 2.70 -21.63 -0.38
CA ARG A 164 1.44 -21.02 0.02
C ARG A 164 1.39 -19.54 -0.40
N VAL A 165 0.19 -19.01 -0.60
CA VAL A 165 -0.05 -17.63 -1.02
C VAL A 165 -0.82 -16.90 0.08
N PHE A 166 -0.17 -15.92 0.69
CA PHE A 166 -0.77 -14.98 1.62
C PHE A 166 -1.04 -13.66 0.88
N LEU A 167 -2.29 -13.24 0.78
CA LEU A 167 -2.62 -11.99 0.07
C LEU A 167 -2.52 -10.80 1.04
N SER A 168 -2.14 -9.62 0.57
CA SER A 168 -2.17 -8.40 1.40
C SER A 168 -3.04 -7.36 0.70
N MET A 169 -4.13 -6.92 1.33
CA MET A 169 -4.95 -5.82 0.80
C MET A 169 -4.14 -4.52 0.91
N HIS A 170 -3.37 -4.26 -0.13
CA HIS A 170 -2.28 -3.29 -0.11
C HIS A 170 -2.72 -1.92 -0.62
N MET A 171 -3.80 -1.90 -1.39
CA MET A 171 -4.40 -0.67 -1.95
C MET A 171 -5.90 -0.73 -1.74
N VAL A 172 -6.40 -0.04 -0.72
CA VAL A 172 -7.84 0.06 -0.45
C VAL A 172 -8.50 1.16 -1.28
N ALA A 173 -9.81 1.11 -1.44
CA ALA A 173 -10.53 2.19 -2.13
C ALA A 173 -10.35 3.50 -1.35
N GLY A 174 -10.08 4.60 -2.07
CA GLY A 174 -9.78 5.89 -1.45
C GLY A 174 -8.35 6.04 -0.91
N THR A 175 -7.54 4.98 -0.86
CA THR A 175 -6.20 4.97 -0.26
C THR A 175 -6.23 5.16 1.27
N GLN A 176 -5.41 4.37 1.97
CA GLN A 176 -5.32 4.33 3.44
C GLN A 176 -4.26 5.27 4.02
N SER A 177 -3.44 5.91 3.18
CA SER A 177 -2.33 6.77 3.58
C SER A 177 -1.98 7.78 2.49
N GLY A 178 -1.62 9.01 2.86
CA GLY A 178 -1.12 10.00 1.91
C GLY A 178 0.22 9.60 1.25
N THR A 179 0.98 8.69 1.87
CA THR A 179 2.29 8.25 1.39
C THR A 179 2.27 6.88 0.74
N PHE A 180 1.35 5.99 1.10
CA PHE A 180 1.27 4.60 0.62
C PHE A 180 -0.12 4.25 0.06
N GLY A 181 -0.20 3.22 -0.79
CA GLY A 181 -1.47 2.72 -1.32
C GLY A 181 -1.71 3.11 -2.78
N SER A 182 -2.94 3.52 -3.12
CA SER A 182 -3.37 3.55 -4.54
C SER A 182 -3.02 4.83 -5.29
N ARG A 183 -2.89 5.96 -4.58
CA ARG A 183 -2.73 7.29 -5.15
C ARG A 183 -1.95 8.19 -4.19
N LEU A 184 -0.78 8.69 -4.62
CA LEU A 184 0.05 9.56 -3.79
C LEU A 184 -0.70 10.83 -3.38
N GLY A 185 -0.66 11.16 -2.08
CA GLY A 185 -1.17 12.39 -1.51
C GLY A 185 -2.65 12.37 -1.13
N TYR A 186 -3.31 11.22 -1.20
CA TYR A 186 -4.73 11.05 -0.88
C TYR A 186 -4.89 10.00 0.21
N ALA A 187 -5.79 10.24 1.16
CA ALA A 187 -6.14 9.30 2.22
C ALA A 187 -7.67 9.32 2.46
N ASP A 188 -8.41 8.92 1.45
CA ASP A 188 -9.87 9.05 1.36
C ASP A 188 -10.61 7.78 1.79
N PHE A 189 -9.94 6.76 2.33
CA PHE A 189 -10.61 5.51 2.75
C PHE A 189 -11.81 5.75 3.67
N ALA A 190 -11.75 6.79 4.51
CA ALA A 190 -12.83 7.15 5.43
C ALA A 190 -14.06 7.77 4.76
N LYS A 191 -13.96 8.20 3.50
CA LYS A 191 -15.09 8.77 2.75
C LYS A 191 -16.15 7.71 2.43
N PRO A 192 -17.43 8.10 2.30
CA PRO A 192 -18.52 7.17 2.01
C PRO A 192 -18.25 6.23 0.83
N GLY A 193 -18.62 4.96 0.98
CA GLY A 193 -18.51 3.94 -0.08
C GLY A 193 -17.15 3.24 -0.19
N ASN A 194 -16.05 3.86 0.22
CA ASN A 194 -14.70 3.29 0.07
C ASN A 194 -14.48 2.01 0.90
N LYS A 195 -14.91 2.01 2.17
CA LYS A 195 -14.94 0.79 2.99
C LYS A 195 -15.70 -0.34 2.32
N ALA A 196 -16.90 -0.06 1.77
CA ALA A 196 -17.74 -1.07 1.13
C ALA A 196 -17.10 -1.66 -0.12
N LYS A 197 -16.51 -0.82 -1.00
CA LYS A 197 -15.74 -1.28 -2.18
C LYS A 197 -14.58 -2.20 -1.78
N THR A 198 -13.91 -1.88 -0.69
CA THR A 198 -12.79 -2.69 -0.16
C THR A 198 -13.28 -4.02 0.41
N LEU A 199 -14.38 -4.03 1.17
CA LEU A 199 -15.00 -5.27 1.66
C LEU A 199 -15.51 -6.18 0.54
N GLN A 200 -15.98 -5.62 -0.57
CA GLN A 200 -16.34 -6.40 -1.77
C GLN A 200 -15.13 -7.12 -2.36
N ALA A 201 -13.94 -6.49 -2.33
CA ALA A 201 -12.70 -7.13 -2.76
C ALA A 201 -12.32 -8.30 -1.85
N VAL A 202 -12.40 -8.10 -0.53
CA VAL A 202 -12.19 -9.16 0.48
C VAL A 202 -13.15 -10.32 0.24
N GLN A 203 -14.43 -10.02 0.03
CA GLN A 203 -15.45 -11.05 -0.24
C GLN A 203 -15.17 -11.82 -1.53
N TRP A 204 -14.78 -11.13 -2.60
CA TRP A 204 -14.45 -11.79 -3.85
C TRP A 204 -13.25 -12.74 -3.70
N ILE A 205 -12.19 -12.29 -3.02
CA ILE A 205 -11.01 -13.09 -2.71
C ILE A 205 -11.40 -14.33 -1.89
N ALA A 206 -12.09 -14.12 -0.77
CA ALA A 206 -12.47 -15.21 0.14
C ALA A 206 -13.40 -16.21 -0.56
N LYS A 207 -14.39 -15.75 -1.33
CA LYS A 207 -15.28 -16.62 -2.09
C LYS A 207 -14.55 -17.41 -3.17
N ARG A 208 -13.57 -16.80 -3.85
CA ARG A 208 -12.86 -17.42 -4.97
C ARG A 208 -11.80 -18.42 -4.51
N TYR A 209 -11.10 -18.12 -3.42
CA TYR A 209 -9.93 -18.90 -2.99
C TYR A 209 -10.13 -19.61 -1.65
N GLY A 210 -11.28 -19.46 -0.99
CA GLY A 210 -11.54 -20.00 0.36
C GLY A 210 -11.31 -21.50 0.54
N SER A 211 -11.54 -22.27 -0.52
CA SER A 211 -11.29 -23.72 -0.59
C SER A 211 -10.01 -24.10 -1.34
N ASN A 212 -9.25 -23.13 -1.84
CA ASN A 212 -8.03 -23.40 -2.58
C ASN A 212 -6.87 -23.70 -1.61
N PRO A 213 -6.24 -24.88 -1.66
CA PRO A 213 -5.17 -25.23 -0.74
C PRO A 213 -3.91 -24.36 -0.88
N ALA A 214 -3.68 -23.71 -2.02
CA ALA A 214 -2.56 -22.76 -2.12
C ALA A 214 -2.82 -21.48 -1.32
N TRP A 215 -4.08 -21.10 -1.09
CA TRP A 215 -4.40 -19.88 -0.35
C TRP A 215 -4.21 -20.10 1.15
N MET A 216 -3.34 -19.29 1.75
CA MET A 216 -3.06 -19.33 3.18
C MET A 216 -3.98 -18.42 3.98
N GLY A 217 -4.41 -17.32 3.37
CA GLY A 217 -5.07 -16.24 4.09
C GLY A 217 -4.77 -14.86 3.53
N MET A 218 -5.10 -13.83 4.29
CA MET A 218 -4.81 -12.46 3.89
C MET A 218 -4.66 -11.43 5.03
N GLY A 219 -3.82 -10.42 4.77
CA GLY A 219 -3.78 -9.17 5.54
C GLY A 219 -4.86 -8.20 5.09
N LEU A 220 -5.54 -7.57 6.05
CA LEU A 220 -6.77 -6.81 5.79
C LEU A 220 -6.53 -5.38 5.33
N MET A 221 -5.43 -4.73 5.71
CA MET A 221 -5.01 -3.42 5.22
C MET A 221 -3.52 -3.24 5.51
N ASN A 222 -2.76 -2.85 4.49
CA ASN A 222 -1.34 -2.54 4.63
C ASN A 222 -1.14 -1.08 5.07
N GLU A 223 -0.35 -0.85 6.12
CA GLU A 223 0.12 0.47 6.58
C GLU A 223 -0.98 1.55 6.62
N PRO A 224 -2.06 1.35 7.40
CA PRO A 224 -3.07 2.40 7.59
C PRO A 224 -2.42 3.63 8.24
N SER A 225 -2.65 4.84 7.70
CA SER A 225 -2.25 6.07 8.39
C SER A 225 -3.28 6.49 9.43
N LEU A 226 -2.95 7.53 10.18
CA LEU A 226 -3.86 8.27 11.04
C LEU A 226 -5.10 8.84 10.33
N ASP A 227 -5.03 9.05 9.02
CA ASP A 227 -6.14 9.61 8.25
C ASP A 227 -7.33 8.64 8.19
N VAL A 228 -7.09 7.36 8.47
CA VAL A 228 -8.14 6.39 8.73
C VAL A 228 -8.54 6.51 10.21
N PRO A 229 -9.78 6.85 10.57
CA PRO A 229 -10.15 6.87 11.99
C PRO A 229 -10.05 5.47 12.60
N LEU A 230 -9.38 5.33 13.75
CA LEU A 230 -9.16 4.02 14.39
C LEU A 230 -10.46 3.21 14.62
N PRO A 231 -11.60 3.81 15.07
CA PRO A 231 -12.86 3.08 15.16
C PRO A 231 -13.36 2.52 13.81
N MET A 232 -13.13 3.26 12.73
CA MET A 232 -13.47 2.81 11.38
C MET A 232 -12.55 1.66 10.94
N LEU A 233 -11.25 1.75 11.21
CA LEU A 233 -10.29 0.68 10.92
C LEU A 233 -10.70 -0.62 11.63
N LYS A 234 -11.00 -0.54 12.93
CA LYS A 234 -11.47 -1.69 13.73
C LYS A 234 -12.76 -2.29 13.17
N THR A 235 -13.73 -1.44 12.84
CA THR A 235 -14.99 -1.87 12.22
C THR A 235 -14.75 -2.57 10.88
N TYR A 236 -13.88 -2.04 10.03
CA TYR A 236 -13.51 -2.65 8.76
C TYR A 236 -12.86 -4.03 8.97
N TYR A 237 -11.91 -4.13 9.90
CA TYR A 237 -11.25 -5.41 10.22
C TYR A 237 -12.22 -6.48 10.69
N THR A 238 -13.11 -6.17 11.64
CA THR A 238 -14.12 -7.12 12.11
C THR A 238 -15.05 -7.57 10.97
N GLN A 239 -15.48 -6.64 10.11
CA GLN A 239 -16.34 -6.96 8.95
C GLN A 239 -15.61 -7.85 7.93
N ALA A 240 -14.38 -7.52 7.57
CA ALA A 240 -13.57 -8.27 6.63
C ALA A 240 -13.21 -9.67 7.16
N PHE A 241 -12.88 -9.79 8.45
CA PHE A 241 -12.66 -11.07 9.12
C PHE A 241 -13.90 -11.97 9.04
N ASN A 242 -15.08 -11.44 9.37
CA ASN A 242 -16.33 -12.19 9.31
C ASN A 242 -16.66 -12.64 7.87
N ILE A 243 -16.34 -11.82 6.87
CA ILE A 243 -16.46 -12.21 5.46
C ILE A 243 -15.55 -13.39 5.15
N ILE A 244 -14.28 -13.35 5.54
CA ILE A 244 -13.31 -14.43 5.30
C ILE A 244 -13.78 -15.73 5.95
N ARG A 245 -14.20 -15.68 7.22
CA ARG A 245 -14.62 -16.86 7.98
C ARG A 245 -15.82 -17.58 7.37
N ARG A 246 -16.71 -16.88 6.66
CA ARG A 246 -17.84 -17.50 5.92
C ARG A 246 -17.39 -18.42 4.78
N TYR A 247 -16.23 -18.16 4.18
CA TYR A 247 -15.73 -18.94 3.04
C TYR A 247 -14.51 -19.80 3.38
N SER A 248 -13.80 -19.48 4.47
CA SER A 248 -12.66 -20.25 4.96
C SER A 248 -12.50 -20.10 6.47
N PRO A 249 -12.96 -21.11 7.25
CA PRO A 249 -12.81 -21.14 8.71
C PRO A 249 -11.34 -21.17 9.16
N CYS A 250 -10.44 -21.73 8.36
CA CYS A 250 -9.03 -21.95 8.70
C CYS A 250 -8.05 -20.93 8.10
N ALA A 251 -8.49 -20.02 7.22
CA ALA A 251 -7.60 -19.02 6.64
C ALA A 251 -6.94 -18.14 7.71
N TYR A 252 -5.65 -17.85 7.55
CA TYR A 252 -4.97 -16.90 8.41
C TYR A 252 -5.37 -15.46 8.06
N VAL A 253 -5.57 -14.62 9.07
CA VAL A 253 -5.91 -13.20 8.89
C VAL A 253 -4.88 -12.35 9.62
N SER A 254 -4.29 -11.36 8.97
CA SER A 254 -3.44 -10.37 9.64
C SER A 254 -4.07 -8.98 9.65
N ILE A 255 -3.85 -8.26 10.74
CA ILE A 255 -4.28 -6.86 10.90
C ILE A 255 -3.10 -6.00 11.32
N GLU A 256 -3.01 -4.81 10.75
CA GLU A 256 -1.95 -3.85 11.03
C GLU A 256 -2.50 -2.62 11.77
N GLY A 257 -1.71 -2.09 12.70
CA GLY A 257 -2.02 -0.84 13.41
C GLY A 257 -1.57 0.40 12.61
N GLN A 258 -1.84 1.58 13.15
CA GLN A 258 -1.48 2.85 12.50
C GLN A 258 -0.08 3.31 12.88
N TYR A 259 0.27 3.06 14.13
CA TYR A 259 1.59 3.32 14.71
C TYR A 259 2.19 2.08 15.32
N SER A 260 1.33 1.25 15.91
CA SER A 260 1.76 0.15 16.74
C SER A 260 0.83 -1.04 16.58
N PRO A 261 1.35 -2.28 16.66
CA PRO A 261 0.50 -3.46 16.75
C PRO A 261 -0.53 -3.38 17.90
N PHE A 262 -0.27 -2.59 18.95
CA PHE A 262 -1.19 -2.41 20.08
C PHE A 262 -2.49 -1.67 19.72
N ASP A 263 -2.50 -0.86 18.65
CA ASP A 263 -3.67 -0.09 18.23
C ASP A 263 -4.88 -0.99 17.95
N VAL A 264 -4.60 -2.18 17.40
CA VAL A 264 -5.58 -3.09 16.84
C VAL A 264 -5.56 -4.48 17.46
N MET A 265 -4.65 -4.75 18.41
CA MET A 265 -4.47 -6.06 19.03
C MET A 265 -5.74 -6.68 19.62
N SER A 266 -6.65 -5.85 20.15
CA SER A 266 -7.90 -6.28 20.79
C SER A 266 -9.08 -6.36 19.82
N THR A 267 -8.87 -6.03 18.54
CA THR A 267 -9.95 -5.91 17.54
C THR A 267 -10.53 -7.27 17.15
N ILE A 268 -9.67 -8.26 16.98
CA ILE A 268 -10.06 -9.63 16.60
C ILE A 268 -9.30 -10.59 17.50
N ASN A 269 -10.00 -11.23 18.43
CA ASN A 269 -9.45 -12.22 19.35
C ASN A 269 -9.94 -13.64 18.99
N GLU A 270 -9.65 -14.05 17.75
CA GLU A 270 -10.12 -15.31 17.17
C GLU A 270 -8.93 -16.13 16.65
N PRO A 271 -9.03 -17.48 16.60
CA PRO A 271 -7.99 -18.33 16.06
C PRO A 271 -7.56 -17.94 14.63
N ASN A 272 -6.32 -18.29 14.29
CA ASN A 272 -5.71 -18.00 12.99
C ASN A 272 -5.71 -16.49 12.66
N THR A 273 -5.53 -15.64 13.67
CA THR A 273 -5.46 -14.18 13.51
C THR A 273 -4.18 -13.62 14.12
N PHE A 274 -3.44 -12.85 13.34
CA PHE A 274 -2.17 -12.24 13.70
C PHE A 274 -2.26 -10.72 13.70
N VAL A 275 -1.44 -10.07 14.51
CA VAL A 275 -1.11 -8.65 14.27
C VAL A 275 0.17 -8.61 13.43
N GLU A 276 0.23 -7.66 12.51
CA GLU A 276 1.32 -7.45 11.57
C GLU A 276 2.14 -6.22 11.96
N SER A 277 3.45 -6.25 11.70
CA SER A 277 4.35 -5.10 11.82
C SER A 277 5.43 -5.17 10.75
N HIS A 278 5.89 -4.00 10.28
CA HIS A 278 6.95 -3.87 9.29
C HIS A 278 8.20 -3.29 9.95
N PHE A 279 9.33 -4.00 9.85
CA PHE A 279 10.58 -3.61 10.50
C PHE A 279 11.62 -3.19 9.47
N TYR A 280 11.97 -1.91 9.51
CA TYR A 280 12.98 -1.30 8.66
C TYR A 280 13.83 -0.33 9.48
N ASN A 281 15.15 -0.56 9.50
CA ASN A 281 16.09 0.34 10.18
C ASN A 281 16.25 1.67 9.44
N VAL A 282 16.19 1.63 8.11
CA VAL A 282 16.41 2.80 7.24
C VAL A 282 15.38 3.93 7.43
N PHE A 283 14.23 3.65 8.03
CA PHE A 283 13.19 4.63 8.34
C PHE A 283 13.19 5.07 9.82
N GLN A 284 14.12 4.56 10.63
CA GLN A 284 14.27 4.99 12.01
C GLN A 284 15.06 6.29 12.09
N SER A 285 14.80 7.04 13.16
CA SER A 285 15.53 8.27 13.49
C SER A 285 16.91 8.00 14.06
N THR A 286 17.18 6.77 14.52
CA THR A 286 18.50 6.36 15.01
C THR A 286 19.48 6.28 13.85
N GLU A 287 20.62 6.95 14.00
CA GLU A 287 21.77 6.85 13.11
C GLU A 287 22.82 5.92 13.72
N PHE A 288 23.65 5.30 12.89
CA PHE A 288 24.64 4.31 13.34
C PHE A 288 26.03 4.68 12.82
N ALA A 289 27.03 4.64 13.70
CA ALA A 289 28.43 4.90 13.36
C ALA A 289 29.11 3.69 12.71
N SER A 290 28.55 2.49 12.86
CA SER A 290 29.06 1.25 12.26
C SER A 290 27.96 0.24 11.94
N ALA A 291 28.25 -0.70 11.05
CA ALA A 291 27.34 -1.83 10.79
C ALA A 291 27.10 -2.67 12.06
N SER A 292 28.14 -2.91 12.87
CA SER A 292 28.03 -3.63 14.14
C SER A 292 27.07 -2.97 15.13
N GLU A 293 27.07 -1.65 15.19
CA GLU A 293 26.12 -0.89 16.02
C GLU A 293 24.68 -1.07 15.54
N GLU A 294 24.45 -0.98 14.22
CA GLU A 294 23.14 -1.22 13.64
C GLU A 294 22.64 -2.66 13.88
N ILE A 295 23.54 -3.65 13.77
CA ILE A 295 23.25 -5.06 14.04
C ILE A 295 22.84 -5.24 15.51
N ALA A 296 23.61 -4.68 16.45
CA ALA A 296 23.31 -4.75 17.87
C ALA A 296 21.98 -4.05 18.20
N TRP A 297 21.74 -2.89 17.60
CA TRP A 297 20.48 -2.17 17.74
C TRP A 297 19.29 -2.99 17.23
N THR A 298 19.43 -3.64 16.07
CA THR A 298 18.39 -4.50 15.48
C THR A 298 18.01 -5.63 16.44
N GLN A 299 19.00 -6.28 17.04
CA GLN A 299 18.75 -7.34 18.01
C GLN A 299 18.05 -6.80 19.26
N SER A 300 18.53 -5.68 19.80
CA SER A 300 18.01 -5.08 21.03
C SER A 300 16.61 -4.50 20.84
N LYS A 301 16.44 -3.58 19.88
CA LYS A 301 15.19 -2.86 19.66
C LYS A 301 14.10 -3.78 19.13
N TRP A 302 14.28 -4.41 17.98
CA TRP A 302 13.23 -5.27 17.41
C TRP A 302 13.01 -6.52 18.23
N GLY A 303 14.06 -7.09 18.85
CA GLY A 303 13.91 -8.19 19.79
C GLY A 303 13.12 -7.80 21.03
N GLY A 304 13.35 -6.59 21.56
CA GLY A 304 12.59 -6.01 22.66
C GLY A 304 11.13 -5.78 22.29
N ASP A 305 10.85 -5.22 21.12
CA ASP A 305 9.49 -4.97 20.63
C ASP A 305 8.71 -6.28 20.44
N ILE A 306 9.34 -7.30 19.85
CA ILE A 306 8.77 -8.65 19.73
C ILE A 306 8.47 -9.22 21.13
N THR A 307 9.46 -9.19 22.03
CA THR A 307 9.31 -9.72 23.40
C THR A 307 8.17 -9.01 24.13
N ASN A 308 8.06 -7.69 23.99
CA ASN A 308 7.00 -6.92 24.62
C ASN A 308 5.62 -7.28 24.06
N TYR A 309 5.51 -7.46 22.75
CA TYR A 309 4.27 -7.90 22.11
C TYR A 309 3.88 -9.33 22.51
N GLN A 310 4.85 -10.24 22.67
CA GLN A 310 4.56 -11.63 23.04
C GLN A 310 3.96 -11.80 24.44
N LYS A 311 4.12 -10.82 25.34
CA LYS A 311 3.47 -10.81 26.66
C LYS A 311 1.94 -10.91 26.58
N PHE A 312 1.36 -10.60 25.42
CA PHE A 312 -0.07 -10.68 25.17
C PHE A 312 -0.54 -12.06 24.69
N GLY A 313 0.36 -13.05 24.60
CA GLY A 313 0.02 -14.44 24.29
C GLY A 313 -0.39 -14.68 22.84
N ARG A 314 0.00 -13.79 21.92
CA ARG A 314 -0.32 -13.91 20.49
C ARG A 314 0.95 -13.84 19.63
N PRO A 315 1.03 -14.61 18.54
CA PRO A 315 2.14 -14.49 17.60
C PRO A 315 2.03 -13.19 16.79
N LEU A 316 3.18 -12.62 16.46
CA LEU A 316 3.36 -11.44 15.62
C LEU A 316 3.83 -11.88 14.24
N LEU A 317 3.27 -11.26 13.19
CA LEU A 317 3.75 -11.40 11.82
C LEU A 317 4.68 -10.24 11.49
N ILE A 318 5.92 -10.53 11.07
CA ILE A 318 6.78 -9.51 10.48
C ILE A 318 6.45 -9.42 9.00
N GLY A 319 5.47 -8.56 8.68
CA GLY A 319 4.85 -8.46 7.35
C GLY A 319 5.81 -8.00 6.27
N GLU A 320 6.81 -7.21 6.65
CA GLU A 320 7.86 -6.72 5.77
C GLU A 320 9.16 -6.42 6.54
N PHE A 321 10.29 -6.74 5.91
CA PHE A 321 11.63 -6.28 6.26
C PHE A 321 12.53 -6.40 5.02
N SER A 322 13.71 -5.80 5.02
CA SER A 322 14.68 -5.97 3.92
C SER A 322 16.11 -6.07 4.44
N ASN A 323 17.08 -6.18 3.55
CA ASN A 323 18.50 -6.12 3.92
C ASN A 323 19.04 -4.68 3.90
N ALA A 324 18.18 -3.66 3.81
CA ALA A 324 18.62 -2.28 3.76
C ALA A 324 19.20 -1.87 5.13
N MET A 325 20.49 -1.51 5.14
CA MET A 325 21.16 -0.97 6.33
C MET A 325 21.18 0.55 6.28
N LYS A 326 20.86 1.18 7.41
CA LYS A 326 20.92 2.63 7.62
C LYS A 326 22.37 3.14 7.65
N TYR A 327 23.32 2.35 8.15
CA TYR A 327 24.76 2.64 8.08
C TYR A 327 25.25 2.92 6.65
N GLY A 328 24.58 2.35 5.63
CA GLY A 328 24.73 2.75 4.24
C GLY A 328 25.95 2.21 3.49
N SER A 329 27.04 1.83 4.18
CA SER A 329 28.25 1.29 3.54
C SER A 329 28.79 0.00 4.19
N PRO A 330 27.97 -1.04 4.42
CA PRO A 330 28.44 -2.30 4.98
C PRO A 330 29.32 -3.09 4.00
N THR A 331 30.28 -3.84 4.53
CA THR A 331 30.94 -4.94 3.80
C THR A 331 29.96 -6.08 3.53
N ALA A 332 30.29 -6.99 2.62
CA ALA A 332 29.45 -8.16 2.34
C ALA A 332 29.26 -9.07 3.57
N ALA A 333 30.28 -9.19 4.43
CA ALA A 333 30.22 -9.96 5.66
C ALA A 333 29.30 -9.30 6.71
N GLU A 334 29.38 -7.97 6.86
CA GLU A 334 28.47 -7.23 7.74
C GLU A 334 27.03 -7.29 7.24
N GLN A 335 26.82 -7.17 5.93
CA GLN A 335 25.50 -7.32 5.32
C GLN A 335 24.90 -8.72 5.55
N GLN A 336 25.75 -9.76 5.46
CA GLN A 336 25.38 -11.13 5.78
C GLN A 336 25.01 -11.27 7.26
N GLN A 337 25.85 -10.75 8.16
CA GLN A 337 25.61 -10.80 9.60
C GLN A 337 24.33 -10.06 9.99
N PHE A 338 24.06 -8.91 9.37
CA PHE A 338 22.83 -8.16 9.55
C PHE A 338 21.60 -8.99 9.19
N SER A 339 21.62 -9.63 8.01
CA SER A 339 20.51 -10.50 7.59
C SER A 339 20.29 -11.69 8.54
N LEU A 340 21.37 -12.30 9.03
CA LEU A 340 21.32 -13.40 9.99
C LEU A 340 20.70 -12.97 11.31
N THR A 341 21.15 -11.83 11.84
CA THR A 341 20.61 -11.24 13.07
C THR A 341 19.13 -10.91 12.91
N GLN A 342 18.72 -10.31 11.78
CA GLN A 342 17.31 -10.04 11.50
C GLN A 342 16.49 -11.33 11.51
N MET A 343 16.88 -12.36 10.77
CA MET A 343 16.09 -13.60 10.71
C MET A 343 16.05 -14.32 12.07
N GLN A 344 17.14 -14.31 12.84
CA GLN A 344 17.14 -14.88 14.21
C GLN A 344 16.24 -14.09 15.17
N THR A 345 16.25 -12.76 15.09
CA THR A 345 15.40 -11.90 15.91
C THR A 345 13.94 -12.03 15.50
N PHE A 346 13.62 -11.94 14.20
CA PHE A 346 12.27 -11.99 13.66
C PHE A 346 11.66 -13.39 13.73
N GLY A 347 12.48 -14.45 13.67
CA GLY A 347 12.05 -15.83 13.91
C GLY A 347 11.41 -16.03 15.29
N LYS A 348 11.69 -15.15 16.25
CA LYS A 348 11.05 -15.16 17.57
C LYS A 348 9.60 -14.65 17.53
N ALA A 349 9.17 -13.93 16.49
CA ALA A 349 7.85 -13.29 16.42
C ALA A 349 6.68 -14.31 16.43
N GLY A 350 6.90 -15.52 15.93
CA GLY A 350 5.98 -16.65 16.07
C GLY A 350 5.01 -16.87 14.90
N ALA A 351 4.64 -15.86 14.11
CA ALA A 351 3.81 -16.06 12.91
C ALA A 351 4.64 -16.15 11.60
N GLY A 352 5.95 -15.92 11.68
CA GLY A 352 6.86 -15.88 10.53
C GLY A 352 7.13 -14.46 10.03
N TRP A 353 7.73 -14.38 8.85
CA TRP A 353 8.20 -13.12 8.27
C TRP A 353 8.15 -13.13 6.73
N PHE A 354 8.10 -11.95 6.11
CA PHE A 354 8.20 -11.79 4.65
C PHE A 354 9.27 -10.76 4.27
N PHE A 355 10.22 -11.17 3.43
CA PHE A 355 11.23 -10.26 2.89
C PHE A 355 10.63 -9.38 1.79
N TRP A 356 10.74 -8.07 1.94
CA TRP A 356 10.39 -7.05 0.96
C TRP A 356 11.63 -6.70 0.13
N SER A 357 11.77 -7.17 -1.11
CA SER A 357 10.83 -7.93 -1.95
C SER A 357 11.52 -9.06 -2.70
N LEU A 358 10.76 -9.91 -3.42
CA LEU A 358 11.33 -11.00 -4.23
C LEU A 358 12.38 -10.48 -5.21
N LYS A 359 12.04 -9.44 -6.00
CA LYS A 359 12.95 -8.83 -6.96
C LYS A 359 12.53 -7.43 -7.36
N ILE A 360 13.50 -6.64 -7.79
CA ILE A 360 13.32 -5.28 -8.32
C ILE A 360 14.01 -5.15 -9.68
N LYS A 361 13.62 -4.15 -10.47
CA LYS A 361 14.31 -3.84 -11.74
C LYS A 361 15.51 -2.89 -11.56
N LYS A 362 15.57 -2.17 -10.43
CA LYS A 362 16.56 -1.13 -10.18
C LYS A 362 17.87 -1.73 -9.66
N SER A 363 18.95 -1.52 -10.40
CA SER A 363 20.25 -2.17 -10.18
C SER A 363 21.11 -1.59 -9.04
N ASN A 364 20.63 -0.62 -8.26
CA ASN A 364 21.42 0.00 -7.17
C ASN A 364 20.76 -0.14 -5.78
N THR A 365 19.72 -0.96 -5.66
CA THR A 365 18.95 -1.14 -4.42
C THR A 365 18.82 -2.63 -4.08
N TYR A 366 19.86 -3.42 -4.36
CA TYR A 366 19.83 -4.89 -4.23
C TYR A 366 19.50 -5.40 -2.82
N HIS A 367 19.70 -4.58 -1.80
CA HIS A 367 19.29 -4.89 -0.43
C HIS A 367 17.76 -5.00 -0.23
N TRP A 368 16.97 -4.56 -1.22
CA TRP A 368 15.51 -4.76 -1.31
C TRP A 368 15.11 -5.92 -2.25
N ASP A 369 16.08 -6.68 -2.75
CA ASP A 369 15.88 -7.76 -3.71
C ASP A 369 16.40 -9.08 -3.14
N PHE A 370 15.47 -9.98 -2.83
CA PHE A 370 15.75 -11.28 -2.26
C PHE A 370 16.64 -12.13 -3.19
N LYS A 371 16.35 -12.17 -4.49
CA LYS A 371 17.16 -12.93 -5.45
C LYS A 371 18.58 -12.40 -5.52
N ALA A 372 18.73 -11.08 -5.59
CA ALA A 372 20.01 -10.42 -5.63
C ALA A 372 20.80 -10.61 -4.33
N SER A 373 20.14 -10.54 -3.17
CA SER A 373 20.74 -10.73 -1.85
C SER A 373 21.23 -12.17 -1.65
N THR A 374 20.42 -13.16 -2.05
CA THR A 374 20.80 -14.58 -1.98
C THR A 374 21.97 -14.91 -2.92
N GLN A 375 21.95 -14.41 -4.16
CA GLN A 375 23.04 -14.62 -5.13
C GLN A 375 24.38 -13.97 -4.71
N ARG A 376 24.33 -12.90 -3.91
CA ARG A 376 25.52 -12.23 -3.37
C ARG A 376 26.03 -12.81 -2.06
N GLY A 377 25.33 -13.82 -1.51
CA GLY A 377 25.64 -14.37 -0.18
C GLY A 377 25.26 -13.45 0.98
N TRP A 378 24.58 -12.33 0.73
CA TRP A 378 24.15 -11.38 1.74
C TRP A 378 22.97 -11.85 2.59
N LEU A 379 22.23 -12.84 2.11
CA LEU A 379 21.12 -13.47 2.80
C LEU A 379 21.35 -14.98 2.74
N PRO A 380 21.94 -15.60 3.79
CA PRO A 380 22.36 -16.99 3.76
C PRO A 380 21.33 -17.93 4.39
N LYS A 381 21.32 -19.18 3.93
CA LYS A 381 20.55 -20.26 4.56
C LYS A 381 21.25 -20.74 5.85
N ARG A 382 20.50 -21.39 6.74
CA ARG A 382 21.03 -22.26 7.81
C ARG A 382 21.89 -23.38 7.20
N PRO A 383 22.80 -24.00 7.98
CA PRO A 383 23.59 -25.16 7.53
C PRO A 383 22.76 -26.33 6.99
N SER A 384 21.53 -26.51 7.48
CA SER A 384 20.58 -27.53 6.99
C SER A 384 19.86 -27.16 5.69
N GLY A 385 20.20 -26.03 5.07
CA GLY A 385 19.60 -25.55 3.82
C GLY A 385 18.24 -24.86 3.97
N GLN A 386 17.82 -24.52 5.19
CA GLN A 386 16.57 -23.81 5.49
C GLN A 386 16.80 -22.35 5.88
N TRP A 387 15.77 -21.50 5.83
CA TRP A 387 15.84 -20.13 6.37
C TRP A 387 15.71 -20.10 7.89
N TYR A 388 16.16 -19.00 8.50
CA TYR A 388 16.21 -18.79 9.95
C TYR A 388 14.87 -18.48 10.61
#